data_AF-A0AAD5P4K9-F1
#
_entry.id   AF-A0AAD5P4K9-F1
#
_cell.length_a   1.000
_cell.length_b   1.000
_cell.length_c   1.000
_cell.angle_alpha   90.00
_cell.angle_beta   90.00
_cell.angle_gamma   90.00
#
_symmetry.space_group_name_H-M   'P 1'
#
loop_
_entity.id
_entity.type
_entity.pdbx_description
1 polymer ?
#
loop_
_entity_poly.entity_id
_entity_poly.type
_entity_poly.pdbx_seq_one_letter_code
_entity_poly.pdbx_strand_id
1 'polypeptide(L)' 'MTSYVSSGPREAFLDSRDLDIGSISMNQTSFKYSDQVYGFKYFKGNFQRLLNVKAMVDLDNFFKNKQSIPPANK' A
#
# COMPACT_ATOMS: atom_id res chain seq x y z
N MET A 1 15.20 -14.14 4.02
CA MET A 1 13.81 -14.63 4.16
C MET A 1 13.86 -15.99 4.86
N THR A 2 12.95 -16.27 5.79
CA THR A 2 12.90 -17.52 6.58
C THR A 2 11.90 -18.52 5.97
N SER A 3 12.11 -19.82 6.17
CA SER A 3 11.41 -20.91 5.47
C SER A 3 9.96 -21.18 5.91
N TYR A 4 9.43 -20.46 6.90
CA TYR A 4 8.16 -20.80 7.55
C TYR A 4 7.09 -19.72 7.44
N VAL A 5 7.36 -18.63 6.70
CA VAL A 5 6.42 -17.52 6.51
C VAL A 5 5.99 -17.44 5.05
N SER A 6 4.87 -16.75 4.79
CA SER A 6 4.41 -16.47 3.43
C SER A 6 5.51 -15.79 2.60
N SER A 7 5.53 -16.10 1.30
CA SER A 7 6.49 -15.54 0.35
C SER A 7 5.81 -15.25 -0.99
N GLY A 8 6.30 -14.22 -1.69
CA GLY A 8 5.80 -13.81 -3.00
C GLY A 8 4.33 -13.34 -3.05
N PRO A 9 3.86 -12.38 -2.21
CA PRO A 9 4.59 -11.53 -1.29
C PRO A 9 4.67 -12.09 0.14
N ARG A 10 5.59 -11.56 0.96
CA ARG A 10 5.53 -11.77 2.41
C ARG A 10 4.37 -10.96 2.97
N GLU A 11 3.30 -11.66 3.35
CA GLU A 11 2.04 -11.05 3.77
C GLU A 11 2.17 -10.34 5.11
N ALA A 12 1.36 -9.31 5.30
CA ALA A 12 1.31 -8.50 6.50
C ALA A 12 -0.15 -8.15 6.84
N PHE A 13 -0.40 -7.82 8.10
CA PHE A 13 -1.72 -7.41 8.56
C PHE A 13 -1.71 -5.92 8.89
N LEU A 14 -2.65 -5.15 8.32
CA LEU A 14 -2.61 -3.68 8.38
C LEU A 14 -2.69 -3.13 9.80
N ASP A 15 -3.50 -3.74 10.68
CA ASP A 15 -3.66 -3.24 12.05
C ASP A 15 -2.40 -3.50 12.90
N SER A 16 -1.56 -4.45 12.47
CA SER A 16 -0.20 -4.64 12.97
C SER A 16 0.79 -3.84 12.11
N ARG A 17 0.69 -2.51 12.17
CA ARG A 17 1.50 -1.62 11.32
C ARG A 17 3.00 -1.84 11.50
N ASP A 18 3.66 -2.12 10.37
CA ASP A 18 5.10 -2.32 10.26
C ASP A 18 5.65 -1.33 9.23
N LEU A 19 6.48 -0.38 9.64
CA LEU A 19 7.10 0.60 8.72
C LEU A 19 8.33 0.03 8.00
N ASP A 20 8.90 -1.07 8.48
CA ASP A 20 10.11 -1.69 7.94
C ASP A 20 9.81 -2.47 6.65
N ILE A 21 8.57 -2.91 6.43
CA ILE A 21 8.14 -3.46 5.14
C ILE A 21 7.98 -2.39 4.04
N GLY A 22 8.16 -1.13 4.42
CA GLY A 22 8.40 0.02 3.54
C GLY A 22 7.33 1.10 3.64
N SER A 23 7.69 2.31 3.24
CA SER A 23 6.85 3.50 3.40
C SER A 23 7.08 4.48 2.26
N ILE A 24 6.13 5.40 2.07
CA ILE A 24 6.19 6.46 1.08
C ILE A 24 6.61 7.77 1.75
N SER A 25 7.52 8.50 1.11
CA SER A 25 7.78 9.90 1.46
C SER A 25 6.58 10.79 1.07
N MET A 26 6.32 11.88 1.80
CA MET A 26 5.16 12.75 1.53
C MET A 26 5.11 13.33 0.10
N ASN A 27 6.25 13.35 -0.60
CA ASN A 27 6.40 13.87 -1.95
C ASN A 27 6.35 12.80 -3.06
N GLN A 28 6.28 11.50 -2.72
CA GLN A 28 6.28 10.41 -3.69
C GLN A 28 4.91 9.72 -3.76
N THR A 29 3.88 10.39 -4.23
CA THR A 29 2.51 9.84 -4.25
C THR A 29 2.23 8.80 -5.34
N SER A 30 3.24 8.28 -6.03
CA SER A 30 3.02 7.38 -7.17
C SER A 30 2.52 6.00 -6.73
N PHE A 31 1.39 5.57 -7.29
CA PHE A 31 0.76 4.28 -7.00
C PHE A 31 1.73 3.11 -7.23
N LYS A 32 2.48 3.11 -8.33
CA LYS A 32 3.46 2.07 -8.68
C LYS A 32 4.46 1.74 -7.57
N TYR A 33 4.83 2.74 -6.76
CA TYR A 33 5.75 2.53 -5.64
C TYR A 33 5.04 1.86 -4.45
N SER A 34 3.81 2.29 -4.14
CA SER A 34 3.01 1.72 -3.06
C SER A 34 2.65 0.25 -3.29
N ASP A 35 2.34 -0.11 -4.54
CA ASP A 35 2.02 -1.46 -5.01
C ASP A 35 3.17 -2.42 -4.67
N GLN A 36 4.39 -2.07 -5.10
CA GLN A 36 5.56 -2.94 -5.00
C GLN A 36 6.08 -3.07 -3.56
N VAL A 37 5.90 -2.04 -2.74
CA VAL A 37 6.55 -1.98 -1.42
C VAL A 37 5.72 -2.63 -0.32
N TYR A 38 4.44 -2.26 -0.18
CA TYR A 38 3.59 -2.76 0.92
C TYR A 38 2.14 -3.07 0.53
N GLY A 39 1.61 -2.50 -0.55
CA GLY A 39 0.19 -2.63 -0.91
C GLY A 39 -0.26 -4.08 -1.06
N PHE A 40 0.47 -4.86 -1.87
CA PHE A 40 0.17 -6.29 -2.06
C PHE A 40 0.45 -7.15 -0.82
N LYS A 41 1.35 -6.73 0.08
CA LYS A 41 1.61 -7.44 1.34
C LYS A 41 0.39 -7.39 2.27
N TYR A 42 -0.29 -6.25 2.33
CA TYR A 42 -1.48 -6.06 3.17
C TYR A 42 -2.76 -6.56 2.52
N PHE A 43 -2.95 -6.32 1.22
CA PHE A 43 -4.27 -6.44 0.59
C PHE A 43 -4.35 -7.46 -0.54
N LYS A 44 -3.23 -8.08 -0.94
CA LYS A 44 -3.18 -9.02 -2.08
C LYS A 44 -3.91 -8.43 -3.30
N GLY A 45 -4.71 -9.23 -4.01
CA GLY A 45 -5.50 -8.80 -5.16
C GLY A 45 -6.54 -7.71 -4.86
N ASN A 46 -6.92 -7.48 -3.60
CA ASN A 46 -7.86 -6.41 -3.26
C ASN A 46 -7.25 -5.01 -3.40
N PHE A 47 -5.92 -4.92 -3.45
CA PHE A 47 -5.23 -3.62 -3.49
C PHE A 47 -5.68 -2.76 -4.66
N GLN A 48 -5.88 -3.36 -5.83
CA GLN A 48 -6.28 -2.63 -7.04
C GLN A 48 -7.68 -2.02 -6.94
N ARG A 49 -8.62 -2.72 -6.28
CA ARG A 49 -9.95 -2.17 -5.99
C ARG A 49 -9.84 -0.98 -5.02
N LEU A 50 -8.96 -1.06 -4.04
CA LEU A 50 -8.78 0.00 -3.04
C LEU A 50 -8.17 1.28 -3.66
N LEU A 51 -7.22 1.16 -4.61
CA LEU A 51 -6.70 2.29 -5.38
C LEU A 51 -7.82 3.06 -6.10
N ASN A 52 -8.76 2.33 -6.71
CA ASN A 52 -9.90 2.92 -7.42
C ASN A 52 -10.87 3.60 -6.46
N VAL A 53 -11.21 2.96 -5.33
CA VAL A 53 -12.06 3.57 -4.30
C VAL A 53 -11.41 4.83 -3.74
N LYS A 54 -10.11 4.79 -3.46
CA LYS A 54 -9.35 5.96 -2.99
C LYS A 54 -9.43 7.11 -3.98
N ALA A 55 -9.28 6.85 -5.27
CA ALA A 55 -9.41 7.88 -6.31
C ALA A 55 -10.82 8.47 -6.40
N MET A 56 -11.87 7.68 -6.12
CA MET A 56 -13.26 8.16 -6.12
C MET A 56 -13.59 9.05 -4.91
N VAL A 57 -13.08 8.71 -3.72
CA VAL A 57 -13.48 9.37 -2.46
C VAL A 57 -12.50 10.42 -1.97
N ASP A 58 -11.24 10.36 -2.39
CA ASP A 58 -10.18 11.29 -1.98
C ASP A 58 -9.10 11.42 -3.06
N LEU A 59 -9.50 12.00 -4.20
CA LEU A 59 -8.64 12.22 -5.37
C LEU A 59 -7.43 13.10 -5.07
N ASP A 60 -7.59 14.09 -4.17
CA ASP A 60 -6.51 14.97 -3.75
C ASP A 60 -5.54 14.32 -2.77
N ASN A 61 -5.85 13.10 -2.33
CA ASN A 61 -5.06 12.33 -1.39
C ASN A 61 -4.81 13.11 -0.09
N PHE A 62 -5.85 13.79 0.41
CA PHE A 62 -5.79 14.56 1.65
C PHE A 62 -5.60 13.63 2.86
N PHE A 63 -6.35 12.53 2.92
CA PHE A 63 -6.23 11.53 3.97
C PHE A 63 -5.10 10.55 3.65
N LYS A 64 -3.87 10.91 4.03
CA LYS A 64 -2.69 10.10 3.75
C LYS A 64 -1.79 9.93 4.97
N ASN A 65 -1.00 8.85 4.95
CA ASN A 65 0.07 8.59 5.90
C ASN A 65 1.21 7.84 5.19
N LYS A 66 2.26 7.46 5.91
CA LYS A 66 3.44 6.77 5.38
C LYS A 66 3.13 5.47 4.61
N GLN A 67 1.97 4.84 4.83
CA GLN A 67 1.54 3.61 4.18
C GLN A 67 0.09 3.69 3.68
N SER A 68 -0.44 4.89 3.43
CA SER A 68 -1.80 5.02 2.90
C SER A 68 -1.89 4.48 1.47
N ILE A 69 -3.10 4.10 1.08
CA ILE A 69 -3.42 3.76 -0.30
C ILE A 69 -3.44 5.07 -1.11
N PRO A 70 -2.67 5.20 -2.20
CA PRO A 70 -2.72 6.37 -3.07
C PRO A 70 -3.90 6.28 -4.06
N PRO A 71 -4.35 7.41 -4.63
CA PRO A 71 -5.31 7.39 -5.73
C PRO A 71 -4.67 6.82 -7.00
N ALA A 72 -5.42 6.03 -7.77
CA ALA A 72 -4.92 5.34 -8.98
C ALA A 72 -4.39 6.28 -10.10
N ASN A 73 -4.87 7.53 -10.18
CA ASN A 73 -4.70 8.42 -11.34
C ASN A 73 -4.00 9.75 -11.02
N LYS A 74 -3.06 9.79 -10.05
CA LYS A 74 -2.30 11.01 -9.73
C LYS A 74 -0.79 10.75 -9.71
#